data_AF-A0A916TM13-F1
#
_entry.id   AF-A0A916TM13-F1
#
_cell.length_a   1.000
_cell.length_b   1.000
_cell.length_c   1.000
_cell.angle_alpha   90.00
_cell.angle_beta   90.00
_cell.angle_gamma   90.00
#
_symmetry.space_group_name_H-M   'P 1'
#
loop_
_entity.id
_entity.type
_entity.pdbx_description
1 polymer ?
#
loop_
_entity_poly.entity_id
_entity_poly.type
_entity_poly.pdbx_seq_one_letter_code
_entity_poly.pdbx_strand_id
1 'polypeptide(L)'
;MEWSVYLSGEIHTDWRERIVGDAQDMELPVVFSGPVTDHGASDDCGAHILGQEEKKFWHDNKGAKLNAIRTRTLIEQSDIVVVRFGDKYKQWNAAFDAGYASALGKPLIVLHDETLTHPLKEVDAAALAVAETAEQVVDILRYVIRGELSR
;
A
#
# COMPACT_ATOMS: atom_id res chain seq x y z
N MET A 1 11.87 -14.15 13.46
CA MET A 1 12.06 -12.88 12.71
C MET A 1 10.68 -12.45 12.30
N GLU A 2 10.30 -11.23 12.63
CA GLU A 2 9.00 -10.67 12.25
C GLU A 2 9.19 -9.82 10.99
N TRP A 3 8.34 -10.03 9.99
CA TRP A 3 8.38 -9.30 8.72
C TRP A 3 7.54 -8.03 8.81
N SER A 4 8.01 -6.92 8.25
CA SER A 4 7.23 -5.69 8.11
C SER A 4 6.65 -5.57 6.71
N VAL A 5 5.33 -5.47 6.60
CA VAL A 5 4.62 -5.32 5.31
C VAL A 5 3.87 -3.98 5.27
N TYR A 6 4.12 -3.18 4.23
CA TYR A 6 3.39 -1.94 4.01
C TYR A 6 2.26 -2.13 2.99
N LEU A 7 1.02 -1.81 3.37
CA LEU A 7 -0.20 -1.95 2.56
C LEU A 7 -0.62 -0.59 1.98
N SER A 8 -0.12 -0.25 0.80
CA SER A 8 -0.54 0.95 0.04
C SER A 8 -1.71 0.67 -0.89
N GLY A 9 -2.40 1.72 -1.31
CA GLY A 9 -3.47 1.64 -2.30
C GLY A 9 -4.79 2.22 -1.85
N GLU A 10 -5.82 1.89 -2.61
CA GLU A 10 -7.20 2.33 -2.41
C GLU A 10 -7.74 2.03 -0.99
N ILE A 11 -8.68 2.85 -0.49
CA ILE A 11 -9.19 2.78 0.89
C ILE A 11 -10.73 2.65 0.95
N HIS A 12 -11.33 2.19 -0.14
CA HIS A 12 -12.77 2.08 -0.37
C HIS A 12 -13.31 0.65 -0.26
N THR A 13 -12.45 -0.35 -0.07
CA THR A 13 -12.81 -1.74 0.21
C THR A 13 -12.09 -2.29 1.44
N ASP A 14 -12.43 -3.51 1.86
CA ASP A 14 -11.95 -4.20 3.06
C ASP A 14 -10.69 -5.06 2.86
N TRP A 15 -9.99 -4.88 1.73
CA TRP A 15 -8.89 -5.75 1.35
C TRP A 15 -7.74 -5.78 2.36
N ARG A 16 -7.47 -4.67 3.07
CA ARG A 16 -6.42 -4.64 4.10
C ARG A 16 -6.83 -5.45 5.30
N GLU A 17 -8.06 -5.29 5.75
CA GLU A 17 -8.64 -6.01 6.87
C GLU A 17 -8.62 -7.52 6.61
N ARG A 18 -8.93 -7.94 5.37
CA ARG A 18 -8.83 -9.34 4.95
C ARG A 18 -7.41 -9.88 5.01
N ILE A 19 -6.42 -9.19 4.42
CA ILE A 19 -5.01 -9.61 4.48
C ILE A 19 -4.53 -9.71 5.94
N VAL A 20 -4.85 -8.71 6.77
CA VAL A 20 -4.44 -8.68 8.17
C VAL A 20 -5.09 -9.84 8.95
N GLY A 21 -6.40 -10.04 8.78
CA GLY A 21 -7.15 -11.10 9.44
C GLY A 21 -6.66 -12.50 9.07
N ASP A 22 -6.53 -12.79 7.77
CA ASP A 22 -6.10 -14.11 7.31
C ASP A 22 -4.65 -14.40 7.72
N ALA A 23 -3.76 -13.40 7.67
CA ALA A 23 -2.38 -13.56 8.14
C ALA A 23 -2.30 -13.81 9.66
N GLN A 24 -3.20 -13.20 10.44
CA GLN A 24 -3.33 -13.44 11.88
C GLN A 24 -3.88 -14.83 12.18
N ASP A 25 -4.91 -15.27 11.47
CA ASP A 25 -5.50 -16.60 11.61
C ASP A 25 -4.48 -17.71 11.28
N MET A 26 -3.55 -17.44 10.36
CA MET A 26 -2.42 -18.32 10.03
C MET A 26 -1.21 -18.17 10.98
N GLU A 27 -1.27 -17.25 11.94
CA GLU A 27 -0.21 -16.89 12.89
C GLU A 27 1.10 -16.48 12.19
N LEU A 28 1.03 -15.86 11.01
CA LEU A 28 2.23 -15.44 10.28
C LEU A 28 3.02 -14.43 11.12
N PRO A 29 4.36 -14.56 11.22
CA PRO A 29 5.20 -13.61 11.96
C PRO A 29 5.38 -12.32 11.15
N VAL A 30 4.32 -11.52 11.06
CA VAL A 30 4.25 -10.30 10.24
C VAL A 30 3.55 -9.16 10.98
N VAL A 31 4.06 -7.95 10.79
CA VAL A 31 3.41 -6.69 11.20
C VAL A 31 3.05 -5.87 9.98
N PHE A 32 1.84 -5.34 9.98
CA PHE A 32 1.33 -4.53 8.89
C PHE A 32 1.33 -3.05 9.24
N SER A 33 1.64 -2.22 8.25
CA SER A 33 1.53 -0.77 8.32
C SER A 33 0.89 -0.22 7.05
N GLY A 34 0.42 1.03 7.08
CA GLY A 34 -0.29 1.62 5.96
C GLY A 34 -0.43 3.14 6.08
N PRO A 35 -1.00 3.79 5.05
CA PRO A 35 -1.29 5.21 5.07
C PRO A 35 -2.39 5.53 6.10
N VAL A 36 -2.59 6.82 6.39
CA VAL A 36 -3.77 7.27 7.13
C VAL A 36 -4.99 7.07 6.24
N THR A 37 -5.97 6.28 6.69
CA THR A 37 -7.20 5.97 5.93
C THR A 37 -8.36 6.90 6.28
N ASP A 38 -8.25 7.70 7.34
CA ASP A 38 -9.17 8.80 7.62
C ASP A 38 -8.92 9.92 6.62
N HIS A 39 -9.84 10.07 5.67
CA HIS A 39 -9.76 11.08 4.60
C HIS A 39 -9.64 12.51 5.14
N GLY A 40 -10.47 12.88 6.12
CA GLY A 40 -10.48 14.25 6.65
C GLY A 40 -9.18 14.57 7.38
N ALA A 41 -8.72 13.64 8.22
CA ALA A 41 -7.43 13.78 8.90
C ALA A 41 -6.27 13.86 7.89
N SER A 42 -6.26 13.00 6.86
CA SER A 42 -5.23 12.99 5.83
C SER A 42 -5.19 14.29 5.03
N ASP A 43 -6.35 14.82 4.61
CA ASP A 43 -6.45 16.01 3.77
C ASP A 43 -6.11 17.28 4.55
N ASP A 44 -6.55 17.39 5.81
CA ASP A 44 -6.46 18.62 6.60
C ASP A 44 -5.21 18.69 7.49
N CYS A 45 -4.47 17.58 7.69
CA CYS A 45 -3.34 17.52 8.64
C CYS A 45 -2.34 18.66 8.48
N GLY A 46 -1.98 18.99 7.25
CA GLY A 46 -1.01 20.02 6.92
C GLY A 46 -1.47 21.41 7.37
N ALA A 47 -2.71 21.79 7.03
CA ALA A 47 -3.28 23.08 7.39
C ALA A 47 -3.60 23.17 8.88
N HIS A 48 -4.05 22.07 9.48
CA HIS A 48 -4.34 22.01 10.92
C HIS A 48 -3.08 22.19 11.77
N ILE A 49 -1.96 21.57 11.39
CA ILE A 49 -0.72 21.57 12.18
C ILE A 49 0.17 22.78 11.86
N LEU A 50 0.33 23.14 10.58
CA LEU A 50 1.28 24.17 10.12
C LEU A 50 0.60 25.51 9.79
N GLY A 51 -0.67 25.66 10.14
CA GLY A 51 -1.47 26.85 9.85
C GLY A 51 -2.20 26.78 8.51
N GLN A 52 -3.34 27.47 8.48
CA GLN A 52 -4.28 27.50 7.36
C GLN A 52 -3.66 28.12 6.09
N GLU A 53 -4.23 27.76 4.94
CA GLU A 53 -3.80 28.23 3.63
C GLU A 53 -4.97 28.85 2.87
N GLU A 54 -4.75 29.99 2.23
CA GLU A 54 -5.80 30.65 1.43
C GLU A 54 -6.07 29.91 0.12
N LYS A 55 -5.02 29.31 -0.47
CA LYS A 55 -5.11 28.61 -1.76
C LYS A 55 -5.15 27.11 -1.54
N LYS A 56 -6.16 26.45 -2.14
CA LYS A 56 -6.34 25.00 -2.07
C LYS A 56 -5.08 24.20 -2.43
N PHE A 57 -4.32 24.66 -3.44
CA PHE A 57 -3.05 24.00 -3.80
C PHE A 57 -2.08 23.88 -2.62
N TRP A 58 -1.92 24.95 -1.82
CA TRP A 58 -0.99 24.94 -0.69
C TRP A 58 -1.54 24.15 0.50
N HIS A 59 -2.86 24.17 0.70
CA HIS A 59 -3.56 23.29 1.63
C HIS A 59 -3.23 21.82 1.34
N ASP A 60 -3.54 21.37 0.12
CA ASP A 60 -3.32 19.98 -0.31
C ASP A 60 -1.83 19.62 -0.30
N ASN A 61 -0.96 20.52 -0.73
CA ASN A 61 0.49 20.29 -0.75
C ASN A 61 1.09 20.17 0.67
N LYS A 62 0.57 20.91 1.66
CA LYS A 62 0.98 20.72 3.06
C LYS A 62 0.58 19.34 3.57
N GLY A 63 -0.68 18.94 3.35
CA GLY A 63 -1.18 17.62 3.74
C GLY A 63 -0.36 16.50 3.08
N ALA A 64 -0.17 16.59 1.76
CA ALA A 64 0.62 15.64 1.00
C ALA A 64 2.06 15.49 1.52
N LYS A 65 2.72 16.60 1.92
CA LYS A 65 4.08 16.53 2.47
C LYS A 65 4.17 15.84 3.83
N LEU A 66 3.19 16.07 4.72
CA LEU A 66 3.14 15.39 6.01
C LEU A 66 2.89 13.90 5.84
N ASN A 67 1.92 13.54 4.98
CA ASN A 67 1.65 12.15 4.63
C ASN A 67 2.89 11.50 4.00
N ALA A 68 3.62 12.21 3.13
CA ALA A 68 4.83 11.70 2.51
C ALA A 68 5.95 11.38 3.52
N ILE A 69 6.09 12.14 4.61
CA ILE A 69 7.05 11.79 5.69
C ILE A 69 6.70 10.40 6.22
N ARG A 70 5.45 10.17 6.59
CA ARG A 70 4.98 8.88 7.13
C ARG A 70 5.11 7.76 6.11
N THR A 71 4.52 7.93 4.92
CA THR A 71 4.47 6.91 3.88
C THR A 71 5.87 6.47 3.45
N ARG A 72 6.79 7.41 3.20
CA ARG A 72 8.15 7.07 2.77
C ARG A 72 8.93 6.35 3.86
N THR A 73 8.83 6.81 5.12
CA THR A 73 9.46 6.14 6.25
C THR A 73 8.97 4.71 6.40
N LEU A 74 7.66 4.47 6.29
CA LEU A 74 7.10 3.12 6.43
C LEU A 74 7.44 2.20 5.26
N ILE A 75 7.45 2.72 4.02
CA ILE A 75 7.94 1.97 2.85
C ILE A 75 9.42 1.60 3.04
N GLU A 76 10.27 2.54 3.42
CA GLU A 76 11.71 2.31 3.64
C GLU A 76 11.99 1.26 4.74
N GLN A 77 11.15 1.22 5.77
CA GLN A 77 11.25 0.27 6.88
C GLN A 77 10.60 -1.09 6.60
N SER A 78 9.78 -1.21 5.56
CA SER A 78 9.13 -2.48 5.20
C SER A 78 10.09 -3.46 4.52
N ASP A 79 9.87 -4.76 4.76
CA ASP A 79 10.52 -5.84 4.03
C ASP A 79 9.79 -6.13 2.71
N ILE A 80 8.47 -5.95 2.67
CA ILE A 80 7.62 -6.14 1.49
C ILE A 80 6.62 -4.98 1.40
N VAL A 81 6.35 -4.51 0.17
CA VAL A 81 5.29 -3.54 -0.12
C VAL A 81 4.20 -4.22 -0.94
N VAL A 82 2.95 -4.08 -0.49
CA VAL A 82 1.75 -4.47 -1.26
C VAL A 82 1.04 -3.20 -1.71
N VAL A 83 0.73 -3.08 -3.00
CA VAL A 83 -0.01 -1.94 -3.55
C VAL A 83 -1.30 -2.42 -4.20
N ARG A 84 -2.45 -2.03 -3.64
CA ARG A 84 -3.77 -2.29 -4.24
C ARG A 84 -4.21 -1.17 -5.17
N PHE A 85 -4.47 -1.50 -6.43
CA PHE A 85 -5.15 -0.62 -7.38
C PHE A 85 -6.61 -1.01 -7.56
N GLY A 86 -7.56 -0.16 -7.21
CA GLY A 86 -9.00 -0.32 -7.47
C GLY A 86 -9.50 0.48 -8.68
N ASP A 87 -10.80 0.36 -8.98
CA ASP A 87 -11.46 0.98 -10.13
C ASP A 87 -11.91 2.44 -9.90
N LYS A 88 -11.96 2.86 -8.63
CA LYS A 88 -12.35 4.22 -8.25
C LYS A 88 -11.18 5.18 -8.27
N TYR A 89 -11.43 6.35 -8.86
CA TYR A 89 -10.44 7.42 -9.05
C TYR A 89 -9.23 6.95 -9.85
N LYS A 90 -8.28 7.85 -10.11
CA LYS A 90 -7.10 7.52 -10.93
C LYS A 90 -5.95 6.86 -10.16
N GLN A 91 -5.98 6.94 -8.82
CA GLN A 91 -5.05 6.27 -7.92
C GLN A 91 -3.56 6.59 -8.12
N TRP A 92 -3.26 7.86 -8.42
CA TRP A 92 -1.90 8.36 -8.63
C TRP A 92 -0.99 8.22 -7.42
N ASN A 93 -1.54 8.27 -6.21
CA ASN A 93 -0.79 8.00 -4.99
C ASN A 93 -0.31 6.54 -4.93
N ALA A 94 -1.17 5.58 -5.30
CA ALA A 94 -0.79 4.16 -5.34
C ALA A 94 0.29 3.90 -6.40
N ALA A 95 0.16 4.49 -7.60
CA ALA A 95 1.19 4.40 -8.63
C ALA A 95 2.52 5.03 -8.19
N PHE A 96 2.46 6.15 -7.48
CA PHE A 96 3.65 6.80 -6.93
C PHE A 96 4.34 5.94 -5.87
N ASP A 97 3.58 5.34 -4.95
CA ASP A 97 4.11 4.46 -3.92
C ASP A 97 4.74 3.19 -4.52
N ALA A 98 4.10 2.58 -5.54
CA ALA A 98 4.66 1.44 -6.27
C ALA A 98 5.99 1.80 -6.95
N GLY A 99 6.03 2.96 -7.62
CA GLY A 99 7.27 3.48 -8.21
C GLY A 99 8.36 3.76 -7.18
N TYR A 100 8.00 4.33 -6.03
CA TYR A 100 8.95 4.61 -4.94
C TYR A 100 9.51 3.32 -4.33
N ALA A 101 8.65 2.34 -4.06
CA ALA A 101 9.05 1.02 -3.57
C ALA A 101 9.99 0.32 -4.56
N SER A 102 9.65 0.33 -5.84
CA SER A 102 10.49 -0.22 -6.91
C SER A 102 11.86 0.47 -6.99
N ALA A 103 11.89 1.81 -6.91
CA ALA A 103 13.14 2.58 -6.93
C ALA A 103 14.05 2.29 -5.73
N LEU A 104 13.48 1.94 -4.58
CA LEU A 104 14.21 1.50 -3.38
C LEU A 104 14.62 0.02 -3.43
N GLY A 105 14.24 -0.73 -4.46
CA GLY A 105 14.49 -2.16 -4.56
C GLY A 105 13.68 -2.99 -3.57
N LYS A 106 12.53 -2.49 -3.10
CA LYS A 106 11.65 -3.24 -2.21
C LYS A 106 10.92 -4.35 -2.99
N PRO A 107 10.83 -5.57 -2.43
CA PRO A 107 9.91 -6.59 -2.92
C PRO A 107 8.49 -6.02 -3.02
N LEU A 108 7.96 -5.98 -4.24
CA LEU A 108 6.68 -5.37 -4.56
C LEU A 108 5.67 -6.45 -4.98
N ILE A 109 4.51 -6.45 -4.33
CA ILE A 109 3.33 -7.21 -4.72
C ILE A 109 2.28 -6.21 -5.18
N VAL A 110 1.72 -6.42 -6.36
CA VAL A 110 0.61 -5.61 -6.86
C VAL A 110 -0.68 -6.41 -6.71
N LEU A 111 -1.74 -5.77 -6.23
CA LEU A 111 -3.08 -6.36 -6.13
C LEU A 111 -4.05 -5.53 -6.99
N HIS A 112 -4.68 -6.15 -7.99
CA HIS A 112 -5.73 -5.48 -8.78
C HIS A 112 -6.64 -6.48 -9.49
N ASP A 113 -7.85 -6.05 -9.86
CA ASP A 113 -8.75 -6.86 -10.69
C ASP A 113 -8.25 -6.94 -12.14
N GLU A 114 -8.62 -7.99 -12.89
CA GLU A 114 -8.19 -8.21 -14.29
C GLU A 114 -8.44 -7.02 -15.23
N THR A 115 -9.42 -6.19 -14.91
CA THR A 115 -9.78 -5.00 -15.71
C THR A 115 -8.67 -3.95 -15.74
N LEU A 116 -7.71 -4.00 -14.82
CA LEU A 116 -6.60 -3.06 -14.68
C LEU A 116 -5.26 -3.58 -15.24
N THR A 117 -5.20 -4.82 -15.75
CA THR A 117 -3.96 -5.42 -16.27
C THR A 117 -3.33 -4.59 -17.40
N HIS A 118 -4.12 -4.07 -18.34
CA HIS A 118 -3.56 -3.25 -19.42
C HIS A 118 -3.01 -1.90 -18.93
N PRO A 119 -3.76 -1.10 -18.13
CA PRO A 119 -3.24 0.18 -17.63
C PRO A 119 -2.11 0.04 -16.61
N LEU A 120 -1.96 -1.12 -15.95
CA LEU A 120 -0.91 -1.36 -14.95
C LEU A 120 0.31 -2.14 -15.46
N LYS A 121 0.35 -2.53 -16.74
CA LYS A 121 1.41 -3.40 -17.30
C LYS A 121 2.85 -2.96 -16.97
N GLU A 122 3.16 -1.66 -16.89
CA GLU A 122 4.49 -1.19 -16.48
C GLU A 122 4.75 -1.33 -14.98
N VAL A 123 3.71 -1.16 -14.15
CA VAL A 123 3.78 -1.38 -12.70
C VAL A 123 3.88 -2.87 -12.40
N ASP A 124 3.10 -3.69 -13.09
CA ASP A 124 3.11 -5.16 -13.00
C ASP A 124 4.47 -5.72 -13.39
N ALA A 125 5.09 -5.19 -14.46
CA ALA A 125 6.43 -5.58 -14.88
C ALA A 125 7.52 -5.25 -13.85
N ALA A 126 7.28 -4.29 -12.94
CA ALA A 126 8.18 -3.95 -11.84
C ALA A 126 7.92 -4.76 -10.57
N ALA A 127 6.76 -5.43 -10.47
CA ALA A 127 6.37 -6.25 -9.33
C ALA A 127 7.02 -7.65 -9.38
N LEU A 128 7.22 -8.26 -8.21
CA LEU A 128 7.65 -9.65 -8.10
C LEU A 128 6.47 -10.63 -8.11
N ALA A 129 5.26 -10.13 -7.82
CA ALA A 129 4.02 -10.87 -7.95
C ALA A 129 2.86 -9.90 -8.24
N VAL A 130 1.90 -10.38 -9.04
CA VAL A 130 0.61 -9.72 -9.28
C VAL A 130 -0.47 -10.66 -8.79
N ALA A 131 -1.33 -10.16 -7.91
CA ALA A 131 -2.45 -10.86 -7.32
C ALA A 131 -3.77 -10.19 -7.74
N GLU A 132 -4.84 -10.97 -7.76
CA GLU A 132 -6.20 -10.52 -8.02
C GLU A 132 -7.04 -10.47 -6.73
N THR A 133 -6.71 -11.30 -5.74
CA THR A 133 -7.42 -11.36 -4.46
C THR A 133 -6.52 -11.16 -3.25
N ALA A 134 -7.11 -10.73 -2.13
CA ALA A 134 -6.42 -10.60 -0.85
C ALA A 134 -5.81 -11.94 -0.39
N GLU A 135 -6.52 -13.05 -0.61
CA GLU A 135 -6.09 -14.40 -0.25
C GLU A 135 -4.82 -14.80 -0.99
N GLN A 136 -4.70 -14.46 -2.28
CA GLN A 136 -3.46 -14.71 -3.03
C GLN A 136 -2.27 -13.96 -2.43
N VAL A 137 -2.48 -12.73 -1.93
CA VAL A 137 -1.42 -12.01 -1.21
C VAL A 137 -1.02 -12.75 0.06
N VAL A 138 -1.99 -13.26 0.82
CA VAL A 138 -1.73 -14.03 2.05
C VAL A 138 -0.99 -15.34 1.74
N ASP A 139 -1.39 -16.07 0.71
CA ASP A 139 -0.69 -17.28 0.26
C ASP A 139 0.76 -16.98 -0.18
N ILE A 140 0.99 -15.86 -0.88
CA ILE A 140 2.35 -15.38 -1.19
C ILE A 140 3.12 -15.12 0.09
N LEU A 141 2.56 -14.37 1.04
CA LEU A 141 3.20 -14.06 2.32
C LEU A 141 3.53 -15.34 3.11
N ARG A 142 2.60 -16.29 3.18
CA ARG A 142 2.82 -17.59 3.82
C ARG A 142 4.00 -18.32 3.19
N TYR A 143 4.05 -18.38 1.86
CA TYR A 143 5.11 -19.06 1.14
C TYR A 143 6.47 -18.39 1.36
N VAL A 144 6.57 -17.06 1.22
CA VAL A 144 7.87 -16.37 1.36
C VAL A 144 8.36 -16.31 2.80
N ILE A 145 7.46 -16.25 3.78
CA ILE A 145 7.83 -16.17 5.20
C ILE A 145 8.17 -17.55 5.77
N ARG A 146 7.38 -18.60 5.44
CA ARG A 146 7.52 -19.94 6.04
C ARG A 146 8.03 -21.02 5.08
N GLY A 147 7.99 -20.80 3.77
CA GLY A 147 8.26 -21.84 2.77
C GLY A 147 7.13 -22.86 2.61
N GLU A 148 5.92 -22.53 3.07
CA GLU A 148 4.76 -23.42 3.04
C GLU A 148 3.85 -23.12 1.84
N LEU A 149 3.47 -24.15 1.09
CA LEU A 149 2.52 -24.05 -0.01
C LEU A 149 1.16 -24.61 0.42
N SER A 150 0.10 -23.80 0.31
CA SER A 150 -1.29 -24.23 0.46
C SER A 150 -1.62 -25.24 -0.66
N ARG A 151 -2.08 -26.45 -0.32
CA ARG A 151 -2.42 -27.54 -1.25
C ARG A 151 -3.89 -27.92 -1.15
#